data_AF-A0A7W1A3B7-F1
#
_entry.id   AF-A0A7W1A3B7-F1
#
_cell.length_a   1.000
_cell.length_b   1.000
_cell.length_c   1.000
_cell.angle_alpha   90.00
_cell.angle_beta   90.00
_cell.angle_gamma   90.00
#
_symmetry.space_group_name_H-M   'P 1'
#
loop_
_entity.id
_entity.type
_entity.pdbx_description
1 polymer ?
#
loop_
_entity_poly.entity_id
_entity_poly.type
_entity_poly.pdbx_seq_one_letter_code
_entity_poly.pdbx_strand_id
1 'polypeptide(L)'
;MQPSVLLVEDDRDTLELTSELLTLSGFRIAQATSIPQACEQLGRDAFDIVITDFLVESTEPDVAWNGIDELVRAARPTPIGIVTGMRIDQGAVASHRVAFALHKPVSRADLLEAVSRWAPAEALPAEATETMRRYFSFIERGEWEQLGSVCTTNVRYHLPGNDPMYSRLVEGLDEFRRFAAETFAQFPEPRFALTSVRALPAGAIVRYQGSWVDASGKRLGTDGAIFVRFEGALIAELGVRLDLELLRRLSS
;
A
#
# COMPACT_ATOMS: atom_id res chain seq x y z
N MET A 1 1.76 12.74 -16.36
CA MET A 1 2.82 11.73 -16.60
C MET A 1 2.68 10.66 -15.52
N GLN A 2 2.88 9.39 -15.86
CA GLN A 2 2.81 8.29 -14.90
C GLN A 2 4.06 8.32 -14.00
N PRO A 3 3.93 8.32 -12.66
CA PRO A 3 5.09 8.34 -11.78
C PRO A 3 5.93 7.08 -11.91
N SER A 4 7.23 7.24 -11.77
CA SER A 4 8.22 6.21 -12.01
C SER A 4 9.08 5.93 -10.78
N VAL A 5 9.29 4.65 -10.52
CA VAL A 5 10.04 4.13 -9.39
C VAL A 5 11.19 3.27 -9.90
N LEU A 6 12.39 3.50 -9.39
CA LEU A 6 13.49 2.56 -9.53
C LEU A 6 13.50 1.65 -8.30
N LEU A 7 13.28 0.35 -8.50
CA LEU A 7 13.26 -0.66 -7.44
C LEU A 7 14.57 -1.45 -7.46
N VAL A 8 15.25 -1.51 -6.32
CA VAL A 8 16.56 -2.13 -6.15
C VAL A 8 16.47 -3.26 -5.11
N GLU A 9 16.58 -4.51 -5.56
CA GLU A 9 16.37 -5.71 -4.74
C GLU A 9 17.14 -6.88 -5.37
N ASP A 10 18.00 -7.57 -4.61
CA ASP A 10 18.84 -8.66 -5.10
C ASP A 10 18.06 -9.97 -5.24
N ASP A 11 17.03 -10.16 -4.41
CA ASP A 11 16.11 -11.28 -4.51
C ASP A 11 15.09 -11.10 -5.64
N ARG A 12 15.21 -11.91 -6.69
CA ARG A 12 14.40 -11.76 -7.91
C ARG A 12 12.91 -11.96 -7.67
N ASP A 13 12.53 -12.87 -6.78
CA ASP A 13 11.13 -13.14 -6.47
C ASP A 13 10.50 -11.95 -5.75
N THR A 14 11.21 -11.37 -4.77
CA THR A 14 10.78 -10.14 -4.06
C THR A 14 10.73 -8.94 -5.01
N LEU A 15 11.70 -8.82 -5.92
CA LEU A 15 11.76 -7.76 -6.94
C LEU A 15 10.55 -7.83 -7.87
N GLU A 16 10.22 -9.01 -8.40
CA GLU A 16 9.08 -9.23 -9.30
C GLU A 16 7.76 -8.92 -8.60
N LEU A 17 7.52 -9.51 -7.43
CA LEU A 17 6.29 -9.30 -6.65
C LEU A 17 6.07 -7.83 -6.27
N THR A 18 7.12 -7.14 -5.82
CA THR A 18 7.04 -5.72 -5.45
C THR A 18 6.82 -4.84 -6.68
N SER A 19 7.48 -5.17 -7.79
CA SER A 19 7.29 -4.47 -9.07
C SER A 19 5.86 -4.59 -9.59
N GLU A 20 5.28 -5.79 -9.57
CA GLU A 20 3.91 -6.03 -9.99
C GLU A 20 2.91 -5.27 -9.11
N LEU A 21 3.08 -5.31 -7.79
CA LEU A 21 2.24 -4.58 -6.84
C LEU A 21 2.22 -3.07 -7.11
N LEU A 22 3.39 -2.47 -7.33
CA LEU A 22 3.50 -1.04 -7.63
C LEU A 22 2.95 -0.72 -9.02
N THR A 23 3.18 -1.59 -10.01
CA THR A 23 2.64 -1.45 -11.37
C THR A 23 1.11 -1.44 -11.37
N LEU A 24 0.48 -2.38 -10.67
CA LEU A 24 -0.97 -2.44 -10.47
C LEU A 24 -1.52 -1.20 -9.75
N SER A 25 -0.68 -0.48 -9.01
CA SER A 25 -1.04 0.76 -8.31
C SER A 25 -0.76 2.02 -9.14
N GLY A 26 -0.41 1.84 -10.42
CA GLY A 26 -0.26 2.90 -11.42
C GLY A 26 1.13 3.49 -11.53
N PHE A 27 2.16 2.86 -10.96
CA PHE A 27 3.55 3.30 -11.09
C PHE A 27 4.26 2.62 -12.28
N ARG A 28 5.17 3.33 -12.94
CA ARG A 28 6.11 2.75 -13.91
C ARG A 28 7.34 2.25 -13.16
N ILE A 29 7.66 0.97 -13.24
CA ILE A 29 8.79 0.40 -12.48
C ILE A 29 9.97 0.14 -13.40
N ALA A 30 11.14 0.63 -13.01
CA ALA A 30 12.42 0.14 -13.48
C ALA A 30 13.04 -0.72 -12.37
N GLN A 31 13.67 -1.82 -12.76
CA GLN A 31 14.20 -2.81 -11.83
C GLN A 31 15.72 -2.82 -11.88
N ALA A 32 16.36 -2.96 -10.72
CA ALA A 32 17.78 -3.23 -10.59
C ALA A 32 17.98 -4.30 -9.51
N THR A 33 18.92 -5.22 -9.74
CA THR A 33 19.30 -6.26 -8.77
C THR A 33 20.56 -5.91 -7.99
N SER A 34 21.10 -4.72 -8.18
CA SER A 34 22.32 -4.25 -7.50
C SER A 34 22.44 -2.73 -7.56
N ILE A 35 23.25 -2.17 -6.66
CA ILE A 35 23.53 -0.73 -6.60
C ILE A 35 24.23 -0.22 -7.88
N PRO A 36 25.25 -0.91 -8.45
CA PRO A 36 25.86 -0.47 -9.70
C PRO A 36 24.87 -0.37 -10.87
N GLN A 37 23.96 -1.35 -10.98
CA GLN A 37 22.92 -1.33 -12.02
C GLN A 37 21.94 -0.18 -11.80
N ALA A 38 21.56 0.10 -10.54
CA ALA A 38 20.70 1.22 -10.20
C ALA A 38 21.38 2.56 -10.55
N CYS A 39 22.66 2.73 -10.22
CA CYS A 39 23.45 3.91 -10.58
C CYS A 39 23.55 4.12 -12.09
N GLU A 40 23.73 3.05 -12.88
CA GLU A 40 23.72 3.13 -14.35
C GLU A 40 22.39 3.65 -14.89
N GLN A 41 21.26 3.17 -14.33
CA GLN A 41 19.93 3.63 -14.72
C GLN A 41 19.66 5.08 -14.30
N LEU A 42 20.07 5.47 -13.10
CA LEU A 42 19.97 6.87 -12.63
C LEU A 42 20.79 7.85 -13.48
N GLY A 43 21.86 7.37 -14.13
CA GLY A 43 22.64 8.17 -15.08
C GLY A 43 21.95 8.39 -16.43
N ARG A 44 20.89 7.63 -16.75
CA ARG A 44 20.19 7.66 -18.03
C ARG A 44 18.77 8.21 -17.93
N ASP A 45 18.08 7.86 -16.85
CA ASP A 45 16.67 8.09 -16.64
C ASP A 45 16.42 8.89 -15.36
N ALA A 46 15.36 9.70 -15.37
CA ALA A 46 14.84 10.34 -14.16
C ALA A 46 13.74 9.48 -13.52
N PHE A 47 13.73 9.46 -12.19
CA PHE A 47 12.73 8.76 -11.38
C PHE A 47 12.16 9.69 -10.32
N ASP A 48 10.91 9.45 -9.93
CA ASP A 48 10.24 10.19 -8.86
C ASP A 48 10.71 9.71 -7.48
N ILE A 49 11.09 8.43 -7.37
CA ILE A 49 11.66 7.83 -6.17
C ILE A 49 12.45 6.56 -6.49
N VAL A 50 13.48 6.29 -5.69
CA VAL A 50 14.19 5.01 -5.65
C VAL A 50 13.76 4.25 -4.39
N ILE A 51 13.44 2.96 -4.51
CA ILE A 51 13.18 2.06 -3.39
C ILE A 51 14.24 0.96 -3.40
N THR A 52 14.88 0.71 -2.27
CA THR A 52 15.95 -0.30 -2.16
C THR A 52 15.77 -1.18 -0.94
N ASP A 53 16.13 -2.47 -1.04
CA ASP A 53 16.51 -3.20 0.17
C ASP A 53 17.83 -2.63 0.69
N PHE A 54 17.95 -2.57 2.01
CA PHE A 54 19.17 -2.22 2.70
C PHE A 54 20.27 -3.27 2.50
N LEU A 55 19.87 -4.54 2.36
CA LEU A 55 20.80 -5.67 2.33
C LEU A 55 21.31 -6.04 0.93
N VAL A 56 20.93 -5.28 -0.11
CA VAL A 56 21.24 -5.58 -1.51
C VAL A 56 22.75 -5.71 -1.78
N GLU A 57 23.58 -4.98 -1.01
CA GLU A 57 25.04 -5.02 -1.15
C GLU A 57 25.70 -6.00 -0.19
N SER A 58 25.27 -6.01 1.08
CA SER A 58 25.88 -6.80 2.14
C SER A 58 24.96 -6.92 3.36
N THR A 59 25.12 -8.02 4.10
CA THR A 59 24.52 -8.20 5.43
C THR A 59 25.27 -7.47 6.54
N GLU A 60 26.49 -6.97 6.28
CA GLU A 60 27.26 -6.18 7.22
C GLU A 60 26.79 -4.70 7.21
N PRO A 61 26.30 -4.15 8.34
CA PRO A 61 25.66 -2.83 8.34
C PRO A 61 26.49 -1.68 7.78
N ASP A 62 27.79 -1.62 8.09
CA ASP A 62 28.66 -0.54 7.62
C ASP A 62 28.87 -0.60 6.10
N VAL A 63 28.96 -1.82 5.55
CA VAL A 63 29.08 -2.03 4.09
C VAL A 63 27.77 -1.71 3.39
N ALA A 64 26.65 -2.14 3.96
CA ALA A 64 25.31 -1.81 3.47
C ALA A 64 25.10 -0.28 3.39
N TRP A 65 25.44 0.46 4.46
CA TRP A 65 25.36 1.91 4.45
C TRP A 65 26.26 2.58 3.42
N ASN A 66 27.48 2.08 3.20
CA ASN A 66 28.35 2.60 2.14
C ASN A 66 27.72 2.47 0.75
N GLY A 67 27.06 1.34 0.48
CA GLY A 67 26.29 1.13 -0.74
C GLY A 67 25.12 2.11 -0.85
N ILE A 68 24.32 2.26 0.22
CA ILE A 68 23.22 3.24 0.25
C ILE A 68 23.73 4.66 0.01
N ASP A 69 24.88 5.04 0.58
CA ASP A 69 25.47 6.36 0.37
C ASP A 69 25.93 6.57 -1.08
N GLU A 70 26.40 5.52 -1.76
CA GLU A 70 26.68 5.57 -3.20
C GLU A 70 25.40 5.82 -4.00
N LEU A 71 24.35 5.05 -3.71
CA LEU A 71 23.04 5.20 -4.35
C LEU A 71 22.47 6.61 -4.11
N VAL A 72 22.58 7.13 -2.88
CA VAL A 72 22.16 8.50 -2.50
C VAL A 72 22.93 9.57 -3.27
N ARG A 73 24.20 9.36 -3.58
CA ARG A 73 24.96 10.31 -4.42
C ARG A 73 24.49 10.25 -5.87
N ALA A 74 24.31 9.05 -6.42
CA ALA A 74 23.86 8.86 -7.80
C ALA A 74 22.43 9.36 -8.04
N ALA A 75 21.54 9.21 -7.06
CA ALA A 75 20.12 9.51 -7.23
C ALA A 75 19.78 11.00 -7.15
N ARG A 76 20.69 11.91 -6.76
CA ARG A 76 20.30 13.31 -6.48
C ARG A 76 19.69 14.00 -7.71
N PRO A 77 18.54 14.70 -7.57
CA PRO A 77 17.82 15.02 -6.33
C PRO A 77 16.71 14.02 -5.92
N THR A 78 16.56 12.91 -6.64
CA THR A 78 15.53 11.88 -6.40
C THR A 78 15.67 11.29 -4.98
N PRO A 79 14.57 11.21 -4.20
CA PRO A 79 14.56 10.61 -2.87
C PRO A 79 14.78 9.09 -2.94
N ILE A 80 15.40 8.54 -1.89
CA ILE A 80 15.54 7.09 -1.68
C ILE A 80 14.72 6.68 -0.46
N GLY A 81 13.93 5.62 -0.60
CA GLY A 81 13.29 4.90 0.50
C GLY A 81 13.89 3.52 0.68
N ILE A 82 14.02 3.07 1.92
CA ILE A 82 14.50 1.71 2.25
C ILE A 82 13.31 0.83 2.64
N VAL A 83 13.30 -0.42 2.17
CA VAL A 83 12.38 -1.47 2.62
C VAL A 83 13.21 -2.68 3.01
N THR A 84 13.33 -3.00 4.29
CA THR A 84 14.27 -4.05 4.73
C THR A 84 13.74 -4.90 5.88
N GLY A 85 14.19 -6.15 5.99
CA GLY A 85 13.96 -6.99 7.17
C GLY A 85 14.87 -6.66 8.36
N MET A 86 15.86 -5.79 8.18
CA MET A 86 16.73 -5.34 9.26
C MET A 86 16.11 -4.20 10.07
N ARG A 87 16.35 -4.19 11.38
CA ARG A 87 16.04 -3.03 12.20
C ARG A 87 17.08 -1.95 11.95
N ILE A 88 16.66 -0.87 11.32
CA ILE A 88 17.48 0.32 11.09
C ILE A 88 17.10 1.41 12.09
N ASP A 89 18.09 2.08 12.65
CA ASP A 89 17.89 3.25 13.51
C ASP A 89 17.41 4.48 12.70
N GLN A 90 16.40 5.19 13.21
CA GLN A 90 15.87 6.36 12.49
C GLN A 90 16.85 7.54 12.42
N GLY A 91 17.76 7.65 13.39
CA GLY A 91 18.86 8.63 13.34
C GLY A 91 19.79 8.37 12.17
N ALA A 92 20.09 7.09 11.89
CA ALA A 92 20.89 6.69 10.73
C ALA A 92 20.18 7.01 9.41
N VAL A 93 18.88 6.72 9.28
CA VAL A 93 18.09 7.07 8.07
C VAL A 93 18.22 8.56 7.74
N ALA A 94 18.08 9.43 8.75
CA ALA A 94 18.19 10.87 8.56
C ALA A 94 19.62 11.31 8.22
N SER A 95 20.65 10.75 8.88
CA SER A 95 22.05 11.12 8.60
C SER A 95 22.50 10.74 7.20
N HIS A 96 22.01 9.62 6.66
CA HIS A 96 22.28 9.15 5.30
C HIS A 96 21.38 9.78 4.23
N ARG A 97 20.54 10.76 4.60
CA ARG A 97 19.62 11.50 3.69
C ARG A 97 18.63 10.59 2.96
N VAL A 98 18.24 9.51 3.62
CA VAL A 98 17.19 8.60 3.15
C VAL A 98 15.84 9.19 3.56
N ALA A 99 14.85 9.15 2.66
CA ALA A 99 13.55 9.77 2.83
C ALA A 99 12.67 9.04 3.86
N PHE A 100 12.75 7.71 3.89
CA PHE A 100 12.08 6.85 4.86
C PHE A 100 12.71 5.46 4.89
N ALA A 101 12.47 4.71 5.97
CA ALA A 101 12.74 3.29 6.04
C ALA A 101 11.51 2.53 6.56
N LEU A 102 11.13 1.46 5.86
CA LEU A 102 10.05 0.56 6.25
C LEU A 102 10.64 -0.81 6.60
N HIS A 103 10.14 -1.40 7.69
CA HIS A 103 10.54 -2.73 8.13
C HIS A 103 9.66 -3.80 7.45
N LYS A 104 10.26 -4.85 6.90
CA LYS A 104 9.56 -6.04 6.38
C LYS A 104 9.06 -6.89 7.58
N PRO A 105 7.82 -7.40 7.61
CA PRO A 105 6.81 -7.30 6.56
C PRO A 105 6.20 -5.89 6.48
N VAL A 106 6.09 -5.38 5.25
CA VAL A 106 5.47 -4.09 4.94
C VAL A 106 4.12 -4.32 4.27
N SER A 107 3.07 -3.61 4.69
CA SER A 107 1.78 -3.74 4.01
C SER A 107 1.77 -2.98 2.69
N ARG A 108 0.94 -3.42 1.72
CA ARG A 108 0.71 -2.69 0.47
C ARG A 108 0.35 -1.22 0.72
N ALA A 109 -0.51 -0.95 1.69
CA ALA A 109 -0.93 0.41 2.01
C ALA A 109 0.21 1.27 2.55
N ASP A 110 1.06 0.73 3.43
CA ASP A 110 2.19 1.48 3.99
C ASP A 110 3.25 1.77 2.94
N LEU A 111 3.56 0.80 2.07
CA LEU A 111 4.49 0.98 0.96
C LEU A 111 3.97 2.05 -0.02
N LEU A 112 2.72 1.91 -0.48
CA LEU A 112 2.14 2.87 -1.41
C LEU A 112 2.03 4.27 -0.81
N GLU A 113 1.74 4.39 0.50
CA GLU A 113 1.70 5.70 1.15
C GLU A 113 3.09 6.34 1.19
N ALA A 114 4.13 5.57 1.51
CA ALA A 114 5.49 6.07 1.56
C ALA A 114 5.97 6.53 0.17
N VAL A 115 5.72 5.73 -0.87
CA VAL A 115 6.09 6.02 -2.26
C VAL A 115 5.31 7.23 -2.80
N SER A 116 4.00 7.31 -2.55
CA SER A 116 3.13 8.36 -3.09
C SER A 116 3.34 9.76 -2.50
N ARG A 117 4.15 9.90 -1.45
CA ARG A 117 4.60 11.21 -0.97
C ARG A 117 5.52 11.92 -1.96
N TRP A 118 6.17 11.15 -2.82
CA TRP A 118 7.21 11.62 -3.75
C TRP A 118 6.78 11.53 -5.20
N ALA A 119 5.71 10.79 -5.48
CA ALA A 119 5.13 10.68 -6.80
C ALA A 119 4.00 11.71 -6.99
N PRO A 120 3.95 12.40 -8.14
CA PRO A 120 2.81 13.24 -8.46
C PRO A 120 1.56 12.38 -8.62
N ALA A 121 0.50 12.74 -7.90
CA ALA A 121 -0.83 12.17 -8.09
C ALA A 121 -1.80 13.28 -8.46
N GLU A 122 -2.75 12.97 -9.34
CA GLU A 122 -3.86 13.88 -9.60
C GLU A 122 -4.71 14.01 -8.34
N ALA A 123 -5.20 15.20 -8.06
CA ALA A 123 -6.08 15.40 -6.91
C ALA A 123 -7.33 14.52 -7.08
N LEU A 124 -7.71 13.82 -6.02
CA LEU A 124 -8.97 13.07 -6.04
C LEU A 124 -10.15 14.05 -6.24
N PRO A 125 -11.15 13.69 -7.05
CA PRO A 125 -12.38 14.45 -7.13
C PRO A 125 -12.98 14.64 -5.73
N ALA A 126 -13.55 15.82 -5.45
CA ALA A 126 -14.18 16.10 -4.15
C ALA A 126 -15.25 15.05 -3.79
N GLU A 127 -15.96 14.58 -4.82
CA GLU A 127 -16.97 13.53 -4.72
C GLU A 127 -16.41 12.20 -4.21
N ALA A 128 -15.17 11.83 -4.56
CA ALA A 128 -14.57 10.56 -4.15
C ALA A 128 -14.41 10.47 -2.61
N THR A 129 -14.06 11.58 -1.96
CA THR A 129 -13.97 11.61 -0.49
C THR A 129 -15.34 11.44 0.16
N GLU A 130 -16.37 12.08 -0.41
CA GLU A 130 -17.75 11.93 0.06
C GLU A 130 -18.27 10.49 -0.18
N THR A 131 -17.98 9.89 -1.33
CA THR A 131 -18.26 8.47 -1.60
C THR A 131 -17.66 7.58 -0.52
N MET A 132 -16.40 7.80 -0.11
CA MET A 132 -15.79 7.02 0.97
C MET A 132 -16.45 7.22 2.33
N ARG A 133 -16.89 8.44 2.67
CA ARG A 133 -17.64 8.69 3.91
C ARG A 133 -18.98 7.96 3.91
N ARG A 134 -19.70 8.00 2.79
CA ARG A 134 -20.97 7.28 2.63
C ARG A 134 -20.79 5.78 2.69
N TYR A 135 -19.77 5.26 1.99
CA TYR A 135 -19.40 3.85 2.06
C TYR A 135 -19.26 3.38 3.50
N PHE A 136 -18.42 4.04 4.32
CA PHE A 136 -18.27 3.66 5.73
C PHE A 136 -19.58 3.79 6.51
N SER A 137 -20.36 4.86 6.29
CA SER A 137 -21.64 5.04 6.98
C SER A 137 -22.66 3.93 6.67
N PHE A 138 -22.70 3.45 5.43
CA PHE A 138 -23.57 2.31 5.07
C PHE A 138 -23.13 1.02 5.74
N ILE A 139 -21.81 0.77 5.83
CA ILE A 139 -21.27 -0.36 6.57
C ILE A 139 -21.65 -0.29 8.05
N GLU A 140 -21.50 0.89 8.69
CA GLU A 140 -21.84 1.09 10.11
C GLU A 140 -23.32 0.79 10.42
N ARG A 141 -24.22 1.17 9.50
CA ARG A 141 -25.67 1.08 9.67
C ARG A 141 -26.26 -0.24 9.15
N GLY A 142 -25.46 -1.06 8.49
CA GLY A 142 -25.92 -2.26 7.80
C GLY A 142 -26.84 -1.98 6.62
N GLU A 143 -26.68 -0.83 5.97
CA GLU A 143 -27.48 -0.41 4.81
C GLU A 143 -26.92 -1.01 3.50
N TRP A 144 -26.86 -2.35 3.41
CA TRP A 144 -26.16 -3.06 2.33
C TRP A 144 -26.69 -2.71 0.92
N GLU A 145 -27.99 -2.50 0.77
CA GLU A 145 -28.57 -2.06 -0.51
C GLU A 145 -28.03 -0.70 -0.96
N GLN A 146 -27.73 0.22 -0.03
CA GLN A 146 -27.21 1.54 -0.36
C GLN A 146 -25.78 1.51 -0.91
N LEU A 147 -25.05 0.40 -0.76
CA LEU A 147 -23.73 0.21 -1.38
C LEU A 147 -23.78 0.38 -2.90
N GLY A 148 -24.92 0.12 -3.55
CA GLY A 148 -25.08 0.34 -4.99
C GLY A 148 -25.04 1.82 -5.42
N SER A 149 -25.16 2.76 -4.47
CA SER A 149 -25.02 4.20 -4.75
C SER A 149 -23.57 4.71 -4.68
N VAL A 150 -22.65 3.89 -4.15
CA VAL A 150 -21.24 4.25 -3.95
C VAL A 150 -20.26 3.28 -4.62
N CYS A 151 -20.73 2.12 -5.06
CA CYS A 151 -19.94 1.10 -5.75
C CYS A 151 -20.44 0.89 -7.19
N THR A 152 -19.54 0.51 -8.10
CA THR A 152 -19.93 0.04 -9.43
C THR A 152 -20.62 -1.31 -9.35
N THR A 153 -21.37 -1.69 -10.39
CA THR A 153 -22.07 -2.99 -10.46
C THR A 153 -21.09 -4.17 -10.50
N ASN A 154 -19.90 -3.96 -11.07
CA ASN A 154 -18.80 -4.91 -11.17
C ASN A 154 -17.70 -4.67 -10.13
N VAL A 155 -18.04 -4.09 -8.97
CA VAL A 155 -17.06 -3.78 -7.92
C VAL A 155 -16.22 -5.02 -7.56
N ARG A 156 -14.92 -4.82 -7.39
CA ARG A 156 -13.94 -5.85 -7.06
C ARG A 156 -13.42 -5.62 -5.65
N TYR A 157 -13.71 -6.55 -4.74
CA TYR A 157 -13.26 -6.47 -3.36
C TYR A 157 -12.21 -7.56 -3.09
N HIS A 158 -10.99 -7.10 -2.90
CA HIS A 158 -9.81 -7.92 -2.65
C HIS A 158 -9.64 -8.13 -1.14
N LEU A 159 -9.86 -9.36 -0.71
CA LEU A 159 -9.67 -9.78 0.67
C LEU A 159 -8.23 -10.22 0.92
N PRO A 160 -7.66 -9.96 2.10
CA PRO A 160 -6.40 -10.55 2.45
C PRO A 160 -6.44 -12.07 2.26
N GLY A 161 -5.50 -12.57 1.47
CA GLY A 161 -5.33 -13.98 1.17
C GLY A 161 -3.95 -14.44 1.58
N ASN A 162 -3.75 -15.75 1.44
CA ASN A 162 -2.48 -16.43 1.67
C ASN A 162 -1.47 -16.22 0.54
N ASP A 163 -1.84 -15.42 -0.45
CA ASP A 163 -1.09 -15.08 -1.65
C ASP A 163 -1.14 -13.55 -1.79
N PRO A 164 0.01 -12.85 -1.96
CA PRO A 164 0.03 -11.39 -2.00
C PRO A 164 -0.52 -10.87 -3.32
N MET A 165 -0.56 -11.73 -4.34
CA MET A 165 -1.15 -11.49 -5.64
C MET A 165 -2.61 -11.94 -5.68
N TYR A 166 -2.92 -13.11 -5.13
CA TYR A 166 -4.24 -13.73 -5.17
C TYR A 166 -4.95 -13.68 -3.81
N SER A 167 -5.29 -12.44 -3.44
CA SER A 167 -6.39 -12.15 -2.52
C SER A 167 -7.65 -12.91 -2.94
N ARG A 168 -8.44 -13.43 -1.98
CA ARG A 168 -9.79 -13.91 -2.34
C ARG A 168 -10.55 -12.72 -2.92
N LEU A 169 -10.99 -12.86 -4.15
CA LEU A 169 -11.74 -11.83 -4.84
C LEU A 169 -13.24 -12.06 -4.65
N VAL A 170 -13.92 -11.00 -4.22
CA VAL A 170 -15.37 -10.90 -4.23
C VAL A 170 -15.71 -9.94 -5.36
N GLU A 171 -16.37 -10.42 -6.40
CA GLU A 171 -16.63 -9.67 -7.61
C GLU A 171 -18.13 -9.51 -7.85
N GLY A 172 -18.54 -8.28 -8.13
CA GLY A 172 -19.93 -7.91 -8.34
C GLY A 172 -20.60 -7.38 -7.08
N LEU A 173 -21.50 -6.41 -7.26
CA LEU A 173 -22.15 -5.69 -6.18
C LEU A 173 -22.99 -6.60 -5.26
N ASP A 174 -23.74 -7.54 -5.82
CA ASP A 174 -24.60 -8.43 -5.03
C ASP A 174 -23.78 -9.39 -4.15
N GLU A 175 -22.69 -9.93 -4.72
CA GLU A 175 -21.76 -10.78 -3.98
C GLU A 175 -21.05 -9.99 -2.88
N PHE A 176 -20.65 -8.75 -3.19
CA PHE A 176 -20.06 -7.84 -2.20
C PHE A 176 -21.03 -7.50 -1.06
N ARG A 177 -22.30 -7.24 -1.34
CA ARG A 177 -23.34 -7.00 -0.33
C ARG A 177 -23.50 -8.18 0.61
N ARG A 178 -23.61 -9.39 0.06
CA ARG A 178 -23.71 -10.63 0.86
C ARG A 178 -22.49 -10.80 1.74
N PHE A 179 -21.29 -10.67 1.15
CA PHE A 179 -20.04 -10.78 1.88
C PHE A 179 -19.91 -9.74 3.00
N ALA A 180 -20.27 -8.47 2.74
CA ALA A 180 -20.24 -7.41 3.72
C ALA A 180 -21.21 -7.70 4.88
N ALA A 181 -22.45 -8.11 4.57
CA ALA A 181 -23.44 -8.46 5.59
C ALA A 181 -22.95 -9.58 6.51
N GLU A 182 -22.39 -10.66 5.95
CA GLU A 182 -21.83 -11.79 6.70
C GLU A 182 -20.61 -11.40 7.55
N THR A 183 -19.74 -10.55 7.01
CA THR A 183 -18.53 -10.09 7.69
C THR A 183 -18.86 -9.16 8.85
N PHE A 184 -19.65 -8.11 8.61
CA PHE A 184 -19.91 -7.08 9.59
C PHE A 184 -20.95 -7.49 10.65
N ALA A 185 -21.73 -8.54 10.42
CA ALA A 185 -22.56 -9.15 11.46
C ALA A 185 -21.77 -9.63 12.69
N GLN A 186 -20.45 -9.86 12.53
CA GLN A 186 -19.55 -10.29 13.61
C GLN A 186 -19.03 -9.12 14.46
N PHE A 187 -19.32 -7.88 14.08
CA PHE A 187 -18.80 -6.67 14.73
C PHE A 187 -19.95 -5.79 15.25
N PRO A 188 -20.43 -6.01 16.48
CA PRO A 188 -21.51 -5.21 17.07
C PRO A 188 -21.15 -3.72 17.18
N GLU A 189 -22.12 -2.86 16.83
CA GLU A 189 -21.99 -1.39 16.81
C GLU A 189 -20.69 -0.90 16.15
N PRO A 190 -20.43 -1.26 14.88
CA PRO A 190 -19.19 -0.88 14.23
C PRO A 190 -19.17 0.64 13.97
N ARG A 191 -18.01 1.25 14.11
CA ARG A 191 -17.73 2.65 13.74
C ARG A 191 -16.44 2.74 12.95
N PHE A 192 -16.45 3.52 11.88
CA PHE A 192 -15.33 3.73 10.97
C PHE A 192 -15.14 5.24 10.74
N ALA A 193 -14.15 5.82 11.40
CA ALA A 193 -13.80 7.23 11.24
C ALA A 193 -12.68 7.38 10.21
N LEU A 194 -12.96 8.05 9.09
CA LEU A 194 -11.95 8.37 8.08
C LEU A 194 -10.89 9.32 8.66
N THR A 195 -9.61 8.93 8.64
CA THR A 195 -8.50 9.72 9.18
C THR A 195 -7.69 10.42 8.10
N SER A 196 -7.47 9.79 6.94
CA SER A 196 -6.81 10.44 5.80
C SER A 196 -7.20 9.80 4.48
N VAL A 197 -7.13 10.58 3.40
CA VAL A 197 -7.25 10.11 2.01
C VAL A 197 -6.06 10.67 1.25
N ARG A 198 -5.30 9.78 0.61
CA ARG A 198 -4.13 10.14 -0.22
C ARG A 198 -4.37 9.64 -1.63
N ALA A 199 -4.29 10.56 -2.59
CA ALA A 199 -4.35 10.22 -4.01
C ALA A 199 -3.16 9.36 -4.43
N LEU A 200 -3.42 8.42 -5.33
CA LEU A 200 -2.43 7.58 -6.02
C LEU A 200 -2.64 7.69 -7.53
N PRO A 201 -1.64 7.31 -8.35
CA PRO A 201 -1.80 7.30 -9.80
C PRO A 201 -2.98 6.47 -10.30
N ALA A 202 -3.28 5.34 -9.64
CA ALA A 202 -4.41 4.47 -9.98
C ALA A 202 -5.49 4.40 -8.89
N GLY A 203 -5.70 5.46 -8.09
CA GLY A 203 -6.77 5.50 -7.09
C GLY A 203 -6.41 6.30 -5.83
N ALA A 204 -6.63 5.71 -4.66
CA ALA A 204 -6.38 6.33 -3.37
C ALA A 204 -6.00 5.31 -2.29
N ILE A 205 -5.28 5.79 -1.27
CA ILE A 205 -5.18 5.13 0.03
C ILE A 205 -6.06 5.87 1.00
N VAL A 206 -6.91 5.12 1.70
CA VAL A 206 -7.86 5.64 2.67
C VAL A 206 -7.50 5.03 4.02
N ARG A 207 -7.08 5.85 4.98
CA ARG A 207 -6.87 5.43 6.37
C ARG A 207 -8.10 5.73 7.20
N TYR A 208 -8.38 4.84 8.15
CA TYR A 208 -9.53 4.97 9.04
C TYR A 208 -9.23 4.39 10.42
N GLN A 209 -10.02 4.80 11.40
CA GLN A 209 -10.10 4.20 12.73
C GLN A 209 -11.38 3.40 12.83
N GLY A 210 -11.24 2.08 12.96
CA GLY A 210 -12.35 1.15 13.18
C GLY A 210 -12.55 0.87 14.67
N SER A 211 -13.79 0.73 15.12
CA SER A 211 -14.09 0.27 16.49
C SER A 211 -15.42 -0.49 16.56
N TRP A 212 -15.55 -1.41 17.51
CA TRP A 212 -16.73 -2.25 17.72
C TRP A 212 -16.82 -2.71 19.19
N VAL A 213 -17.98 -3.23 19.59
CA VAL A 213 -18.20 -3.76 20.94
C VAL A 213 -17.93 -5.26 20.95
N ASP A 214 -17.16 -5.75 21.92
CA ASP A 214 -16.97 -7.18 22.14
C ASP A 214 -18.09 -7.80 23.01
N ALA A 215 -18.04 -9.12 23.22
CA ALA A 215 -19.05 -9.83 24.02
C ALA A 215 -19.16 -9.35 25.49
N SER A 216 -18.16 -8.65 26.01
CA SER A 216 -18.15 -8.08 27.37
C SER A 216 -18.72 -6.66 27.45
N GLY A 217 -19.11 -6.06 26.31
CA GLY A 217 -19.55 -4.67 26.25
C GLY A 217 -18.40 -3.67 26.13
N LYS A 218 -17.14 -4.13 26.00
CA LYS A 218 -15.98 -3.26 25.87
C LYS A 218 -15.79 -2.81 24.42
N ARG A 219 -15.51 -1.53 24.21
CA ARG A 219 -15.14 -0.98 22.89
C ARG A 219 -13.70 -1.34 22.56
N LEU A 220 -13.50 -2.07 21.47
CA LEU A 220 -12.20 -2.34 20.86
C LEU A 220 -11.99 -1.41 19.67
N GLY A 221 -10.74 -1.08 19.36
CA GLY A 221 -10.41 -0.18 18.26
C GLY A 221 -9.14 -0.63 17.52
N THR A 222 -9.07 -0.30 16.23
CA THR A 222 -7.92 -0.59 15.37
C THR A 222 -7.78 0.47 14.28
N ASP A 223 -6.54 0.77 13.91
CA ASP A 223 -6.26 1.57 12.72
C ASP A 223 -6.26 0.67 11.48
N GLY A 224 -6.92 1.12 10.43
CA GLY A 224 -7.03 0.40 9.16
C GLY A 224 -6.63 1.26 7.98
N ALA A 225 -6.33 0.60 6.87
CA ALA A 225 -6.09 1.23 5.59
C ALA A 225 -6.67 0.35 4.47
N ILE A 226 -7.24 1.01 3.46
CA ILE A 226 -7.70 0.37 2.23
C ILE A 226 -7.13 1.10 1.02
N PHE A 227 -6.75 0.33 0.01
CA PHE A 227 -6.55 0.86 -1.34
C PHE A 227 -7.92 0.90 -2.03
N VAL A 228 -8.21 1.98 -2.74
CA VAL A 228 -9.47 2.18 -3.44
C VAL A 228 -9.19 2.66 -4.86
N ARG A 229 -9.82 2.03 -5.85
CA ARG A 229 -9.87 2.55 -7.22
C ARG A 229 -11.28 3.06 -7.53
N PHE A 230 -11.35 4.20 -8.17
CA PHE A 230 -12.61 4.82 -8.57
C PHE A 230 -12.82 4.72 -10.09
N GLU A 231 -14.08 4.60 -10.49
CA GLU A 231 -14.54 4.85 -11.85
C GLU A 231 -15.54 6.02 -11.78
N GLY A 232 -15.08 7.20 -12.24
CA GLY A 232 -15.76 8.45 -11.91
C GLY A 232 -15.79 8.68 -10.40
N ALA A 233 -16.98 8.83 -9.83
CA ALA A 233 -17.18 9.01 -8.38
C ALA A 233 -17.48 7.70 -7.63
N LEU A 234 -17.64 6.57 -8.33
CA LEU A 234 -18.00 5.28 -7.74
C LEU A 234 -16.76 4.44 -7.43
N ILE A 235 -16.84 3.66 -6.37
CA ILE A 235 -15.83 2.68 -5.98
C ILE A 235 -15.90 1.49 -6.93
N ALA A 236 -14.85 1.29 -7.71
CA ALA A 236 -14.70 0.16 -8.62
C ALA A 236 -13.90 -0.98 -8.00
N GLU A 237 -12.99 -0.66 -7.08
CA GLU A 237 -12.12 -1.65 -6.44
C GLU A 237 -11.78 -1.25 -5.00
N LEU A 238 -11.74 -2.25 -4.12
CA LEU A 238 -11.36 -2.12 -2.72
C LEU A 238 -10.34 -3.21 -2.40
N GLY A 239 -9.21 -2.85 -1.81
CA GLY A 239 -8.24 -3.79 -1.27
C GLY A 239 -8.03 -3.54 0.22
N VAL A 240 -8.39 -4.51 1.05
CA VAL A 240 -8.12 -4.47 2.48
C VAL A 240 -6.75 -5.06 2.75
N ARG A 241 -5.98 -4.36 3.61
CA ARG A 241 -4.65 -4.70 4.09
C ARG A 241 -4.32 -6.19 3.99
N LEU A 242 -3.41 -6.53 3.07
CA LEU A 242 -2.72 -7.82 3.02
C LEU A 242 -1.57 -7.76 4.02
N ASP A 243 -1.65 -8.61 5.04
CA ASP A 243 -0.53 -8.90 5.92
C ASP A 243 0.35 -9.94 5.21
N LEU A 244 1.57 -9.55 4.83
CA LEU A 244 2.53 -10.46 4.20
C LEU A 244 2.93 -11.64 5.10
N GLU A 245 2.54 -11.64 6.39
CA GLU A 245 2.76 -12.76 7.29
C GLU A 245 1.69 -13.87 7.18
N LEU A 246 0.50 -13.59 6.66
CA LEU A 246 -0.49 -14.63 6.37
C LEU A 246 0.02 -15.62 5.33
N LEU A 247 0.85 -15.15 4.40
CA LEU A 247 1.56 -15.90 3.36
C LEU A 247 2.58 -16.93 3.82
N ARG A 248 3.35 -16.60 4.86
CA ARG A 248 4.40 -17.49 5.39
C ARG A 248 3.83 -18.65 6.22
N ARG A 249 2.60 -18.54 6.71
CA ARG A 249 1.99 -19.53 7.60
C ARG A 249 1.30 -20.69 6.89
N LEU A 250 1.15 -20.67 5.57
CA LEU A 250 0.59 -21.81 4.81
C LEU A 250 1.55 -22.39 3.79
N SER A 251 2.78 -21.89 3.80
CA SER A 251 3.95 -22.52 3.19
C SER A 251 4.82 -23.24 4.24
N SER A 252 4.36 -23.32 5.50
CA SER A 252 4.93 -24.09 6.61
C SER A 252 4.03 -25.24 7.03
#